data_AF-A0A0S7YQC0-F1
#
_entry.id   AF-A0A0S7YQC0-F1
#
_cell.length_a   1.000
_cell.length_b   1.000
_cell.length_c   1.000
_cell.angle_alpha   90.00
_cell.angle_beta   90.00
_cell.angle_gamma   90.00
#
_symmetry.space_group_name_H-M   'P 1'
#
loop_
_entity.id
_entity.type
_entity.pdbx_description
1 polymer ?
#
loop_
_entity_poly.entity_id
_entity_poly.type
_entity_poly.pdbx_seq_one_letter_code
_entity_poly.pdbx_strand_id
1 'polypeptide(L)'
;ETARLIAEEMRRGGGIITEEDLERYQAKERTPVHGTYRGYDIISMPPPSSGGVAIVTMLNVLEAYDLHAMGHNSAVYVHHVSEAMRRAFRDRAEYLADADFADVPLHWLTSKEHAAELRRSIDPERASVSHPSDVPMPPESPETTHYSVVDADGMAVSVTYTLESGYGSGIVVPGAGFLLNNEMGDFNAGPGLTNANGLIGTEPNLARPQQRMLSSMSPSIVARDGELVAVVGTPGGRTIINTTLQVILNLIDFGMDIQDAVNAPRIHHQWLPDRIRLEGEAWPDGGEAFAAETVEALEALGHRVQVGGRQGSANSIGIDPVSGERIGAPDPRSADSGARGR
;
A
#
# COMPACT_ATOMS: atom_id res chain seq x y z
N GLU A 1 -17.70 19.41 -23.21
CA GLU A 1 -16.49 20.19 -23.58
C GLU A 1 -15.21 19.47 -23.20
N THR A 2 -14.95 19.21 -21.92
CA THR A 2 -13.71 18.55 -21.44
C THR A 2 -13.40 17.22 -22.13
N ALA A 3 -14.40 16.36 -22.37
CA ALA A 3 -14.21 15.08 -23.06
C ALA A 3 -13.63 15.25 -24.47
N ARG A 4 -14.15 16.22 -25.26
CA ARG A 4 -13.62 16.62 -26.57
C ARG A 4 -12.16 17.05 -26.50
N LEU A 5 -11.79 17.87 -25.51
CA LEU A 5 -10.42 18.34 -25.34
C LEU A 5 -9.45 17.18 -25.03
N ILE A 6 -9.86 16.22 -24.19
CA ILE A 6 -9.08 15.00 -23.93
C ILE A 6 -8.95 14.15 -25.19
N ALA A 7 -10.04 13.91 -25.92
CA ALA A 7 -10.03 13.09 -27.14
C ALA A 7 -9.24 13.73 -28.30
N GLU A 8 -9.21 15.06 -28.38
CA GLU A 8 -8.34 15.81 -29.29
C GLU A 8 -6.86 15.66 -28.90
N GLU A 9 -6.54 15.72 -27.60
CA GLU A 9 -5.17 15.50 -27.12
C GLU A 9 -4.69 14.07 -27.36
N MET A 10 -5.54 13.08 -27.08
CA MET A 10 -5.27 11.67 -27.37
C MET A 10 -4.97 11.47 -28.86
N ARG A 11 -5.83 12.00 -29.74
CA ARG A 11 -5.62 11.93 -31.19
C ARG A 11 -4.32 12.61 -31.64
N ARG A 12 -3.91 13.70 -30.98
CA ARG A 12 -2.66 14.42 -31.24
C ARG A 12 -1.43 13.62 -30.80
N GLY A 13 -1.51 12.97 -29.64
CA GLY A 13 -0.43 12.14 -29.07
C GLY A 13 -0.36 10.70 -29.59
N GLY A 14 -1.30 10.27 -30.44
CA GLY A 14 -1.43 8.87 -30.88
C GLY A 14 -2.04 7.93 -29.83
N GLY A 15 -2.67 8.49 -28.79
CA GLY A 15 -3.43 7.77 -27.78
C GLY A 15 -4.79 7.27 -28.30
N ILE A 16 -5.39 6.35 -27.54
CA ILE A 16 -6.55 5.55 -27.97
C ILE A 16 -7.87 5.89 -27.29
N ILE A 17 -7.89 6.82 -26.32
CA ILE A 17 -9.10 7.20 -25.58
C ILE A 17 -9.94 8.19 -26.40
N THR A 18 -11.23 7.86 -26.55
CA THR A 18 -12.22 8.62 -27.34
C THR A 18 -13.24 9.35 -26.46
N GLU A 19 -14.06 10.22 -27.05
CA GLU A 19 -15.19 10.82 -26.32
C GLU A 19 -16.22 9.77 -25.86
N GLU A 20 -16.40 8.69 -26.63
CA GLU A 20 -17.30 7.58 -26.27
C GLU A 20 -16.77 6.79 -25.05
N ASP A 21 -15.46 6.64 -24.91
CA ASP A 21 -14.86 6.01 -23.71
C ASP A 21 -15.11 6.85 -22.45
N LEU A 22 -15.04 8.17 -22.58
CA LEU A 22 -15.29 9.11 -21.49
C LEU A 22 -16.78 9.23 -21.14
N GLU A 23 -17.68 9.13 -22.13
CA GLU A 23 -19.13 9.09 -21.92
C GLU A 23 -19.59 7.77 -21.28
N ARG A 24 -18.96 6.65 -21.64
CA ARG A 24 -19.25 5.32 -21.05
C ARG A 24 -18.71 5.14 -19.62
N TYR A 25 -17.75 5.96 -19.18
CA TYR A 25 -17.12 5.77 -17.88
C TYR A 25 -18.08 6.08 -16.72
N GLN A 26 -18.18 5.16 -15.77
CA GLN A 26 -18.82 5.38 -14.47
C GLN A 26 -17.91 4.88 -13.35
N ALA A 27 -17.83 5.67 -12.27
CA ALA A 27 -17.21 5.25 -11.03
C ALA A 27 -18.02 4.09 -10.44
N LYS A 28 -17.34 3.04 -9.95
CA LYS A 28 -17.99 1.88 -9.34
C LYS A 28 -17.89 1.96 -7.82
N GLU A 29 -19.04 1.97 -7.17
CA GLU A 29 -19.14 1.61 -5.75
C GLU A 29 -18.87 0.10 -5.61
N ARG A 30 -18.06 -0.29 -4.62
CA ARG A 30 -17.69 -1.68 -4.35
C ARG A 30 -17.70 -1.94 -2.84
N THR A 31 -18.15 -3.12 -2.43
CA THR A 31 -18.01 -3.59 -1.06
C THR A 31 -16.52 -3.61 -0.68
N PRO A 32 -16.11 -3.00 0.43
CA PRO A 32 -14.72 -2.98 0.85
C PRO A 32 -14.21 -4.37 1.22
N VAL A 33 -12.89 -4.54 1.20
CA VAL A 33 -12.25 -5.66 1.90
C VAL A 33 -12.36 -5.40 3.39
N HIS A 34 -12.90 -6.38 4.10
CA HIS A 34 -13.04 -6.35 5.56
C HIS A 34 -12.27 -7.54 6.14
N GLY A 35 -11.35 -7.26 7.05
CA GLY A 35 -10.63 -8.26 7.84
C GLY A 35 -10.64 -7.88 9.32
N THR A 36 -10.24 -8.81 10.18
CA THR A 36 -10.15 -8.60 11.63
C THR A 36 -8.73 -8.85 12.13
N TYR A 37 -8.27 -8.03 13.06
CA TYR A 37 -6.94 -8.15 13.66
C TYR A 37 -6.98 -7.77 15.13
N ARG A 38 -6.71 -8.73 16.03
CA ARG A 38 -6.69 -8.53 17.49
C ARG A 38 -7.94 -7.84 18.09
N GLY A 39 -9.10 -8.04 17.47
CA GLY A 39 -10.37 -7.42 17.88
C GLY A 39 -10.68 -6.06 17.24
N TYR A 40 -9.84 -5.60 16.31
CA TYR A 40 -10.11 -4.44 15.45
C TYR A 40 -10.63 -4.89 14.09
N ASP A 41 -11.55 -4.11 13.53
CA ASP A 41 -12.03 -4.20 12.16
C ASP A 41 -11.14 -3.37 11.24
N ILE A 42 -10.68 -3.99 10.14
CA ILE A 42 -9.81 -3.39 9.14
C ILE A 42 -10.60 -3.34 7.83
N ILE A 43 -11.00 -2.13 7.43
CA ILE A 43 -11.85 -1.86 6.27
C ILE A 43 -11.00 -1.13 5.24
N SER A 44 -10.80 -1.71 4.05
CA SER A 44 -9.87 -1.18 3.05
C SER A 44 -10.32 -1.47 1.61
N MET A 45 -9.65 -0.85 0.63
CA MET A 45 -10.01 -0.96 -0.79
C MET A 45 -9.97 -2.39 -1.34
N PRO A 46 -11.00 -2.79 -2.10
CA PRO A 46 -11.05 -4.06 -2.82
C PRO A 46 -10.36 -3.99 -4.20
N PRO A 47 -10.20 -5.13 -4.90
CA PRO A 47 -9.89 -5.19 -6.32
C PRO A 47 -10.73 -4.18 -7.14
N PRO A 48 -10.12 -3.39 -8.06
CA PRO A 48 -8.78 -3.55 -8.65
C PRO A 48 -7.62 -2.99 -7.81
N SER A 49 -7.82 -2.54 -6.57
CA SER A 49 -6.67 -2.35 -5.67
C SER A 49 -6.23 -3.69 -5.07
N SER A 50 -4.92 -3.89 -5.03
CA SER A 50 -4.27 -4.95 -4.26
C SER A 50 -4.20 -4.66 -2.76
N GLY A 51 -4.37 -3.40 -2.38
CA GLY A 51 -4.02 -2.84 -1.08
C GLY A 51 -4.69 -3.51 0.11
N GLY A 52 -6.03 -3.45 0.17
CA GLY A 52 -6.78 -4.02 1.28
C GLY A 52 -6.61 -5.53 1.44
N VAL A 53 -6.52 -6.25 0.31
CA VAL A 53 -6.27 -7.70 0.33
C VAL A 53 -4.93 -8.00 0.98
N ALA A 54 -3.85 -7.39 0.48
CA ALA A 54 -2.51 -7.62 0.99
C ALA A 54 -2.35 -7.22 2.47
N ILE A 55 -2.96 -6.10 2.89
CA ILE A 55 -2.97 -5.70 4.31
C ILE A 55 -3.64 -6.76 5.18
N VAL A 56 -4.84 -7.23 4.83
CA VAL A 56 -5.54 -8.26 5.61
C VAL A 56 -4.78 -9.59 5.60
N THR A 57 -4.19 -10.01 4.48
CA THR A 57 -3.32 -11.19 4.42
C THR A 57 -2.12 -11.07 5.37
N MET A 58 -1.43 -9.92 5.38
CA MET A 58 -0.28 -9.69 6.27
C MET A 58 -0.69 -9.66 7.74
N LEU A 59 -1.77 -8.98 8.09
CA LEU A 59 -2.31 -8.96 9.46
C LEU A 59 -2.71 -10.36 9.94
N ASN A 60 -3.36 -11.17 9.10
CA ASN A 60 -3.69 -12.56 9.43
C ASN A 60 -2.45 -13.45 9.65
N VAL A 61 -1.35 -13.19 8.93
CA VAL A 61 -0.06 -13.88 9.14
C VAL A 61 0.53 -13.46 10.49
N LEU A 62 0.55 -12.15 10.76
CA LEU A 62 1.20 -11.54 11.92
C LEU A 62 0.46 -11.74 13.25
N GLU A 63 -0.85 -11.94 13.23
CA GLU A 63 -1.69 -12.06 14.44
C GLU A 63 -1.25 -13.19 15.40
N ALA A 64 -0.63 -14.24 14.88
CA ALA A 64 -0.13 -15.37 15.67
C ALA A 64 1.22 -15.12 16.39
N TYR A 65 1.84 -13.95 16.17
CA TYR A 65 3.08 -13.54 16.83
C TYR A 65 2.80 -12.44 17.86
N ASP A 66 3.60 -12.40 18.94
CA ASP A 66 3.59 -11.29 19.90
C ASP A 66 4.60 -10.22 19.45
N LEU A 67 4.13 -9.30 18.59
CA LEU A 67 4.99 -8.25 18.02
C LEU A 67 5.47 -7.26 19.07
N HIS A 68 4.67 -7.02 20.11
CA HIS A 68 5.06 -6.20 21.25
C HIS A 68 6.26 -6.81 21.99
N ALA A 69 6.21 -8.11 22.31
CA ALA A 69 7.32 -8.83 22.95
C ALA A 69 8.56 -8.98 22.05
N MET A 70 8.42 -8.94 20.73
CA MET A 70 9.57 -8.86 19.80
C MET A 70 10.31 -7.52 19.88
N GLY A 71 9.68 -6.46 20.38
CA GLY A 71 10.21 -5.10 20.43
C GLY A 71 10.07 -4.37 19.09
N HIS A 72 9.47 -3.17 19.12
CA HIS A 72 9.25 -2.34 17.93
C HIS A 72 10.56 -2.10 17.17
N ASN A 73 10.56 -2.34 15.86
CA ASN A 73 11.70 -2.18 14.97
C ASN A 73 12.98 -2.94 15.37
N SER A 74 12.89 -3.97 16.22
CA SER A 74 13.98 -4.94 16.42
C SER A 74 14.20 -5.82 15.19
N ALA A 75 15.37 -6.45 15.06
CA ALA A 75 15.64 -7.39 13.98
C ALA A 75 14.62 -8.56 13.91
N VAL A 76 14.12 -9.03 15.07
CA VAL A 76 13.12 -10.12 15.12
C VAL A 76 11.78 -9.63 14.59
N TYR A 77 11.35 -8.43 14.98
CA TYR A 77 10.13 -7.80 14.46
C TYR A 77 10.24 -7.55 12.96
N VAL A 78 11.30 -6.87 12.52
CA VAL A 78 11.53 -6.52 11.11
C VAL A 78 11.62 -7.76 10.23
N HIS A 79 12.22 -8.85 10.72
CA HIS A 79 12.23 -10.13 10.02
C HIS A 79 10.82 -10.69 9.81
N HIS A 80 10.02 -10.83 10.86
CA HIS A 80 8.67 -11.41 10.75
C HIS A 80 7.74 -10.57 9.88
N VAL A 81 7.77 -9.24 10.04
CA VAL A 81 6.98 -8.33 9.21
C VAL A 81 7.45 -8.37 7.76
N SER A 82 8.75 -8.36 7.47
CA SER A 82 9.27 -8.47 6.10
C SER A 82 8.94 -9.81 5.44
N GLU A 83 8.92 -10.90 6.20
CA GLU A 83 8.53 -12.22 5.69
C GLU A 83 7.02 -12.33 5.42
N ALA A 84 6.16 -11.65 6.19
CA ALA A 84 4.75 -11.48 5.88
C ALA A 84 4.54 -10.64 4.61
N MET A 85 5.24 -9.49 4.51
CA MET A 85 5.22 -8.61 3.34
C MET A 85 5.66 -9.35 2.06
N ARG A 86 6.78 -10.10 2.12
CA ARG A 86 7.27 -10.95 1.02
C ARG A 86 6.17 -11.88 0.48
N ARG A 87 5.39 -12.50 1.35
CA ARG A 87 4.36 -13.48 0.97
C ARG A 87 3.13 -12.80 0.36
N ALA A 88 2.61 -11.75 0.99
CA ALA A 88 1.49 -10.99 0.45
C ALA A 88 1.81 -10.32 -0.90
N PHE A 89 3.05 -9.86 -1.12
CA PHE A 89 3.47 -9.34 -2.43
C PHE A 89 3.66 -10.42 -3.50
N ARG A 90 4.02 -11.66 -3.11
CA ARG A 90 4.01 -12.82 -4.01
C ARG A 90 2.58 -13.14 -4.44
N ASP A 91 1.65 -13.24 -3.50
CA ASP A 91 0.24 -13.53 -3.79
C ASP A 91 -0.42 -12.39 -4.61
N ARG A 92 -0.06 -11.14 -4.35
CA ARG A 92 -0.44 -9.98 -5.17
C ARG A 92 -0.06 -10.17 -6.63
N ALA A 93 1.15 -10.66 -6.90
CA ALA A 93 1.64 -10.86 -8.25
C ALA A 93 0.97 -12.03 -8.97
N GLU A 94 0.61 -13.07 -8.22
CA GLU A 94 0.05 -14.32 -8.74
C GLU A 94 -1.46 -14.22 -9.00
N TYR A 95 -2.21 -13.54 -8.13
CA TYR A 95 -3.68 -13.65 -8.10
C TYR A 95 -4.45 -12.33 -8.27
N LEU A 96 -3.87 -11.16 -7.98
CA LEU A 96 -4.64 -9.90 -7.92
C LEU A 96 -4.75 -9.20 -9.27
N ALA A 97 -5.97 -8.74 -9.60
CA ALA A 97 -6.34 -8.05 -10.83
C ALA A 97 -7.68 -7.29 -10.66
N ASP A 98 -8.21 -6.69 -11.73
CA ASP A 98 -9.61 -6.22 -11.73
C ASP A 98 -10.56 -7.42 -11.67
N ALA A 99 -11.33 -7.52 -10.58
CA ALA A 99 -12.32 -8.56 -10.37
C ALA A 99 -13.50 -8.51 -11.36
N ASP A 100 -13.63 -7.45 -12.17
CA ASP A 100 -14.54 -7.42 -13.31
C ASP A 100 -14.04 -8.30 -14.50
N PHE A 101 -12.75 -8.69 -14.52
CA PHE A 101 -12.06 -9.35 -15.64
C PHE A 101 -11.31 -10.65 -15.30
N ALA A 102 -11.13 -10.94 -14.00
CA ALA A 102 -10.46 -12.14 -13.50
C ALA A 102 -11.15 -12.66 -12.23
N ASP A 103 -11.17 -13.99 -12.05
CA ASP A 103 -11.64 -14.61 -10.81
C ASP A 103 -10.54 -14.50 -9.74
N VAL A 104 -10.66 -13.48 -8.89
CA VAL A 104 -9.74 -13.24 -7.77
C VAL A 104 -10.20 -14.06 -6.57
N PRO A 105 -9.39 -14.98 -6.01
CA PRO A 105 -9.77 -15.86 -4.89
C PRO A 105 -9.79 -15.11 -3.55
N LEU A 106 -10.54 -14.02 -3.48
CA LEU A 106 -10.47 -13.00 -2.43
C LEU A 106 -10.68 -13.58 -1.03
N HIS A 107 -11.74 -14.38 -0.85
CA HIS A 107 -12.06 -15.01 0.43
C HIS A 107 -10.92 -15.90 0.95
N TRP A 108 -10.20 -16.60 0.05
CA TRP A 108 -9.05 -17.42 0.45
C TRP A 108 -7.85 -16.54 0.78
N LEU A 109 -7.52 -15.54 -0.05
CA LEU A 109 -6.41 -14.61 0.19
C LEU A 109 -6.54 -13.86 1.54
N THR A 110 -7.76 -13.48 1.93
CA THR A 110 -8.05 -12.80 3.20
C THR A 110 -8.41 -13.76 4.35
N SER A 111 -8.24 -15.08 4.18
CA SER A 111 -8.57 -16.08 5.21
C SER A 111 -7.47 -16.23 6.28
N LYS A 112 -7.83 -16.79 7.44
CA LYS A 112 -6.85 -17.16 8.48
C LYS A 112 -6.14 -18.47 8.12
N GLU A 113 -6.80 -19.32 7.32
CA GLU A 113 -6.33 -20.59 6.79
C GLU A 113 -5.13 -20.40 5.85
N HIS A 114 -5.29 -19.55 4.83
CA HIS A 114 -4.19 -19.16 3.91
C HIS A 114 -3.03 -18.51 4.67
N ALA A 115 -3.34 -17.59 5.58
CA ALA A 115 -2.32 -16.99 6.42
C ALA A 115 -1.55 -18.01 7.29
N ALA A 116 -2.18 -19.11 7.70
CA ALA A 116 -1.51 -20.22 8.37
C ALA A 116 -0.66 -21.08 7.42
N GLU A 117 -0.97 -21.13 6.13
CA GLU A 117 -0.12 -21.72 5.07
C GLU A 117 1.13 -20.87 4.83
N LEU A 118 0.93 -19.57 4.61
CA LEU A 118 2.00 -18.58 4.49
C LEU A 118 2.93 -18.62 5.71
N ARG A 119 2.38 -18.54 6.92
CA ARG A 119 3.14 -18.56 8.18
C ARG A 119 3.95 -19.84 8.38
N ARG A 120 3.46 -21.01 7.95
CA ARG A 120 4.19 -22.29 8.03
C ARG A 120 5.50 -22.32 7.24
N SER A 121 5.69 -21.39 6.30
CA SER A 121 6.92 -21.26 5.52
C SER A 121 7.88 -20.19 6.05
N ILE A 122 7.55 -19.49 7.14
CA ILE A 122 8.43 -18.50 7.79
C ILE A 122 9.38 -19.25 8.73
N ASP A 123 10.67 -19.20 8.41
CA ASP A 123 11.77 -19.74 9.22
C ASP A 123 12.29 -18.61 10.14
N PRO A 124 12.07 -18.65 11.46
CA PRO A 124 12.35 -17.51 12.35
C PRO A 124 13.85 -17.24 12.55
N GLU A 125 14.72 -18.15 12.09
CA GLU A 125 16.18 -18.04 12.18
C GLU A 125 16.82 -17.75 10.81
N ARG A 126 16.02 -17.58 9.74
CA ARG A 126 16.55 -17.40 8.38
C ARG A 126 15.58 -16.74 7.40
N ALA A 127 16.08 -15.74 6.68
CA ALA A 127 15.39 -15.10 5.57
C ALA A 127 15.00 -16.12 4.48
N SER A 128 13.79 -15.98 3.94
CA SER A 128 13.47 -16.64 2.66
C SER A 128 14.28 -15.99 1.52
N VAL A 129 14.25 -16.61 0.34
CA VAL A 129 14.80 -16.05 -0.90
C VAL A 129 13.67 -15.85 -1.90
N SER A 130 13.69 -14.76 -2.66
CA SER A 130 12.67 -14.45 -3.66
C SER A 130 13.23 -14.69 -5.06
N HIS A 131 12.63 -15.59 -5.85
CA HIS A 131 13.09 -15.87 -7.21
C HIS A 131 12.08 -15.41 -8.28
N PRO A 132 12.54 -14.75 -9.37
CA PRO A 132 11.70 -14.37 -10.52
C PRO A 132 10.97 -15.52 -11.22
N SER A 133 11.35 -16.77 -10.92
CA SER A 133 10.68 -17.99 -11.39
C SER A 133 9.39 -18.31 -10.64
N ASP A 134 9.21 -17.79 -9.42
CA ASP A 134 8.14 -18.24 -8.53
C ASP A 134 6.80 -17.59 -8.90
N VAL A 135 6.85 -16.37 -9.46
CA VAL A 135 5.77 -15.63 -10.12
C VAL A 135 6.38 -14.55 -11.04
N PRO A 136 5.73 -14.16 -12.14
CA PRO A 136 6.04 -12.90 -12.82
C PRO A 136 5.73 -11.59 -11.97
N MET A 137 6.53 -10.48 -11.90
CA MET A 137 6.34 -9.31 -10.94
C MET A 137 6.84 -7.86 -11.37
N PRO A 138 6.08 -6.72 -11.39
CA PRO A 138 6.25 -5.55 -12.34
C PRO A 138 7.06 -4.29 -11.92
N PRO A 139 7.19 -3.23 -12.76
CA PRO A 139 7.38 -1.84 -12.32
C PRO A 139 6.04 -1.19 -11.93
N GLU A 140 6.08 -0.18 -11.08
CA GLU A 140 4.94 0.66 -10.64
C GLU A 140 5.56 1.91 -10.02
N SER A 141 5.05 3.10 -10.35
CA SER A 141 5.65 4.36 -9.92
C SER A 141 5.35 4.69 -8.44
N PRO A 142 6.23 5.44 -7.75
CA PRO A 142 6.04 5.76 -6.33
C PRO A 142 5.05 6.90 -6.05
N GLU A 143 4.53 7.61 -7.05
CA GLU A 143 3.86 8.90 -6.84
C GLU A 143 2.34 8.74 -6.68
N THR A 144 1.73 9.47 -5.74
CA THR A 144 0.31 9.42 -5.37
C THR A 144 0.00 10.60 -4.42
N THR A 145 -1.27 10.87 -4.12
CA THR A 145 -1.68 11.73 -2.99
C THR A 145 -2.71 11.01 -2.10
N HIS A 146 -2.66 11.23 -0.79
CA HIS A 146 -3.65 10.72 0.17
C HIS A 146 -4.13 11.83 1.12
N TYR A 147 -5.40 11.78 1.52
CA TYR A 147 -5.94 12.59 2.61
C TYR A 147 -7.04 11.84 3.39
N SER A 148 -7.15 12.19 4.67
CA SER A 148 -8.16 11.68 5.61
C SER A 148 -9.05 12.81 6.10
N VAL A 149 -10.36 12.55 6.28
CA VAL A 149 -11.33 13.48 6.86
C VAL A 149 -12.19 12.72 7.88
N VAL A 150 -12.44 13.34 9.04
CA VAL A 150 -13.47 12.91 10.00
C VAL A 150 -14.27 14.13 10.41
N ASP A 151 -15.60 14.08 10.28
CA ASP A 151 -16.49 15.18 10.68
C ASP A 151 -16.97 15.08 12.14
N ALA A 152 -17.77 16.07 12.56
CA ALA A 152 -18.29 16.18 13.92
C ALA A 152 -19.29 15.06 14.28
N ASP A 153 -20.01 14.53 13.30
CA ASP A 153 -21.01 13.46 13.46
C ASP A 153 -20.38 12.05 13.38
N GLY A 154 -19.09 11.97 13.07
CA GLY A 154 -18.31 10.72 13.02
C GLY A 154 -18.15 10.14 11.61
N MET A 155 -18.57 10.85 10.55
CA MET A 155 -18.36 10.40 9.18
C MET A 155 -16.86 10.43 8.85
N ALA A 156 -16.31 9.25 8.55
CA ALA A 156 -14.92 9.07 8.16
C ALA A 156 -14.79 8.90 6.63
N VAL A 157 -13.81 9.57 6.03
CA VAL A 157 -13.48 9.45 4.61
C VAL A 157 -11.97 9.30 4.45
N SER A 158 -11.54 8.20 3.86
CA SER A 158 -10.14 7.90 3.50
C SER A 158 -10.01 7.94 1.99
N VAL A 159 -9.21 8.86 1.44
CA VAL A 159 -9.11 9.05 -0.03
C VAL A 159 -7.65 9.01 -0.49
N THR A 160 -7.37 8.08 -1.39
CA THR A 160 -6.11 8.05 -2.15
C THR A 160 -6.44 8.29 -3.63
N TYR A 161 -5.70 9.18 -4.29
CA TYR A 161 -5.82 9.44 -5.73
C TYR A 161 -4.43 9.65 -6.35
N THR A 162 -4.27 9.37 -7.64
CA THR A 162 -2.96 9.47 -8.30
C THR A 162 -3.07 9.81 -9.79
N LEU A 163 -1.92 10.10 -10.40
CA LEU A 163 -1.67 10.14 -11.84
C LEU A 163 -0.73 9.01 -12.29
N GLU A 164 -0.49 8.02 -11.43
CA GLU A 164 0.60 7.01 -11.41
C GLU A 164 1.97 7.63 -11.12
N SER A 165 2.45 8.49 -12.01
CA SER A 165 3.68 9.27 -11.78
C SER A 165 3.37 10.70 -11.38
N GLY A 166 4.35 11.43 -10.83
CA GLY A 166 4.09 12.71 -10.15
C GLY A 166 3.50 13.81 -11.04
N TYR A 167 3.84 13.80 -12.33
CA TYR A 167 3.22 14.64 -13.36
C TYR A 167 2.38 13.81 -14.36
N GLY A 168 2.05 12.58 -13.99
CA GLY A 168 1.52 11.56 -14.88
C GLY A 168 2.40 11.34 -16.10
N SER A 169 1.76 11.34 -17.27
CA SER A 169 2.40 11.33 -18.59
C SER A 169 3.20 12.61 -18.93
N GLY A 170 3.09 13.67 -18.13
CA GLY A 170 3.62 15.01 -18.43
C GLY A 170 2.83 15.78 -19.50
N ILE A 171 1.76 15.20 -20.05
CA ILE A 171 0.94 15.83 -21.09
C ILE A 171 -0.10 16.75 -20.44
N VAL A 172 -0.06 18.03 -20.78
CA VAL A 172 -1.09 19.01 -20.40
C VAL A 172 -2.12 19.15 -21.52
N VAL A 173 -3.40 18.97 -21.22
CA VAL A 173 -4.51 19.12 -22.20
C VAL A 173 -4.70 20.59 -22.59
N PRO A 174 -4.48 20.99 -23.85
CA PRO A 174 -4.64 22.37 -24.31
C PRO A 174 -6.06 22.88 -24.09
N GLY A 175 -6.19 24.12 -23.63
CA GLY A 175 -7.48 24.74 -23.31
C GLY A 175 -8.13 24.25 -22.01
N ALA A 176 -7.75 23.08 -21.48
CA ALA A 176 -8.26 22.56 -20.22
C ALA A 176 -7.29 22.73 -19.03
N GLY A 177 -5.98 22.75 -19.28
CA GLY A 177 -4.95 23.15 -18.31
C GLY A 177 -4.58 22.11 -17.24
N PHE A 178 -5.09 20.88 -17.33
CA PHE A 178 -4.73 19.78 -16.42
C PHE A 178 -3.81 18.74 -17.09
N LEU A 179 -3.14 17.95 -16.25
CA LEU A 179 -2.26 16.84 -16.64
C LEU A 179 -3.05 15.55 -16.90
N LEU A 180 -2.56 14.71 -17.80
CA LEU A 180 -3.02 13.34 -17.99
C LEU A 180 -2.17 12.34 -17.20
N ASN A 181 -2.81 11.39 -16.53
CA ASN A 181 -2.14 10.27 -15.86
C ASN A 181 -1.37 9.38 -16.85
N ASN A 182 -0.57 8.47 -16.31
CA ASN A 182 0.00 7.34 -17.05
C ASN A 182 -0.34 5.99 -16.41
N GLU A 183 -1.52 5.90 -15.78
CA GLU A 183 -2.00 4.76 -14.98
C GLU A 183 -1.96 3.42 -15.73
N MET A 184 -2.08 3.43 -17.05
CA MET A 184 -1.92 2.21 -17.86
C MET A 184 -0.52 1.56 -17.75
N GLY A 185 0.45 2.24 -17.14
CA GLY A 185 1.75 1.69 -16.76
C GLY A 185 1.69 0.60 -15.68
N ASP A 186 0.65 0.59 -14.84
CA ASP A 186 0.42 -0.45 -13.82
C ASP A 186 -0.07 -1.78 -14.43
N PHE A 187 -0.38 -1.84 -15.72
CA PHE A 187 -0.64 -3.11 -16.40
C PHE A 187 0.63 -3.94 -16.56
N ASN A 188 0.42 -5.25 -16.62
CA ASN A 188 1.49 -6.21 -16.83
C ASN A 188 2.10 -6.05 -18.23
N ALA A 189 3.42 -5.88 -18.31
CA ALA A 189 4.15 -5.56 -19.54
C ALA A 189 3.99 -6.59 -20.68
N GLY A 190 3.79 -7.87 -20.34
CA GLY A 190 3.50 -8.93 -21.30
C GLY A 190 3.91 -10.32 -20.79
N PRO A 191 3.24 -11.42 -21.23
CA PRO A 191 3.49 -12.76 -20.71
C PRO A 191 4.97 -13.17 -20.65
N GLY A 192 5.42 -13.65 -19.49
CA GLY A 192 6.76 -14.19 -19.30
C GLY A 192 7.93 -13.19 -19.22
N LEU A 193 7.70 -11.87 -19.22
CA LEU A 193 8.78 -10.85 -19.23
C LEU A 193 9.49 -10.63 -17.87
N THR A 194 9.50 -11.62 -16.96
CA THR A 194 9.94 -11.39 -15.57
C THR A 194 11.42 -11.53 -15.29
N ASN A 195 11.91 -10.60 -14.46
CA ASN A 195 13.31 -10.50 -14.08
C ASN A 195 13.49 -10.04 -12.62
N ALA A 196 14.73 -10.14 -12.13
CA ALA A 196 15.12 -9.83 -10.75
C ALA A 196 15.05 -8.34 -10.35
N ASN A 197 14.86 -7.43 -11.31
CA ASN A 197 14.69 -5.99 -11.03
C ASN A 197 13.22 -5.63 -10.72
N GLY A 198 12.28 -6.55 -10.95
CA GLY A 198 10.83 -6.30 -10.87
C GLY A 198 10.24 -5.88 -12.22
N LEU A 199 10.12 -6.82 -13.18
CA LEU A 199 9.24 -6.71 -14.36
C LEU A 199 8.27 -7.90 -14.43
N ILE A 200 7.04 -7.73 -14.92
CA ILE A 200 6.00 -8.77 -14.87
C ILE A 200 5.68 -9.37 -16.23
N GLY A 201 5.07 -10.55 -16.16
CA GLY A 201 4.31 -11.16 -17.22
C GLY A 201 3.29 -12.20 -16.73
N THR A 202 2.56 -11.95 -15.63
CA THR A 202 1.41 -12.78 -15.26
C THR A 202 0.20 -12.37 -16.08
N GLU A 203 -0.74 -13.29 -16.23
CA GLU A 203 -1.97 -13.09 -16.98
C GLU A 203 -3.03 -12.18 -16.33
N PRO A 204 -3.27 -12.19 -14.99
CA PRO A 204 -4.45 -11.54 -14.39
C PRO A 204 -4.55 -10.04 -14.69
N ASN A 205 -3.42 -9.32 -14.66
CA ASN A 205 -3.35 -7.87 -14.86
C ASN A 205 -2.75 -7.48 -16.22
N LEU A 206 -2.95 -8.27 -17.28
CA LEU A 206 -2.63 -7.84 -18.65
C LEU A 206 -3.62 -6.77 -19.14
N ALA A 207 -3.15 -5.82 -19.94
CA ALA A 207 -4.01 -4.78 -20.52
C ALA A 207 -5.09 -5.37 -21.44
N ARG A 208 -6.36 -5.07 -21.14
CA ARG A 208 -7.53 -5.38 -21.98
C ARG A 208 -8.43 -4.14 -22.08
N PRO A 209 -9.22 -3.96 -23.17
CA PRO A 209 -10.17 -2.85 -23.27
C PRO A 209 -11.13 -2.81 -22.07
N GLN A 210 -11.35 -1.63 -21.51
CA GLN A 210 -12.23 -1.37 -20.34
C GLN A 210 -11.78 -1.98 -19.00
N GLN A 211 -10.72 -2.80 -18.98
CA GLN A 211 -10.14 -3.31 -17.73
C GLN A 211 -9.45 -2.19 -16.97
N ARG A 212 -9.46 -2.25 -15.63
CA ARG A 212 -8.61 -1.40 -14.78
C ARG A 212 -7.33 -2.14 -14.43
N MET A 213 -6.25 -1.37 -14.37
CA MET A 213 -4.95 -1.78 -13.88
C MET A 213 -4.99 -2.10 -12.37
N LEU A 214 -4.09 -2.97 -11.92
CA LEU A 214 -3.92 -3.30 -10.52
C LEU A 214 -3.17 -2.17 -9.78
N SER A 215 -3.85 -1.50 -8.86
CA SER A 215 -3.24 -0.42 -8.04
C SER A 215 -2.74 -0.93 -6.68
N SER A 216 -1.85 -0.19 -6.02
CA SER A 216 -1.48 -0.38 -4.59
C SER A 216 -2.21 0.57 -3.63
N MET A 217 -3.09 1.44 -4.10
CA MET A 217 -3.81 2.41 -3.25
C MET A 217 -4.59 1.71 -2.12
N SER A 218 -4.20 2.01 -0.87
CA SER A 218 -4.74 1.35 0.34
C SER A 218 -5.32 2.36 1.34
N PRO A 219 -6.30 3.21 0.97
CA PRO A 219 -7.04 3.99 1.94
C PRO A 219 -7.84 3.04 2.84
N SER A 220 -7.64 3.17 4.14
CA SER A 220 -8.13 2.23 5.15
C SER A 220 -8.81 2.97 6.30
N ILE A 221 -9.78 2.29 6.92
CA ILE A 221 -10.42 2.66 8.17
C ILE A 221 -10.18 1.53 9.16
N VAL A 222 -9.71 1.89 10.34
CA VAL A 222 -9.61 1.02 11.52
C VAL A 222 -10.78 1.34 12.43
N ALA A 223 -11.57 0.33 12.78
CA ALA A 223 -12.68 0.43 13.70
C ALA A 223 -12.57 -0.64 14.78
N ARG A 224 -13.36 -0.52 15.85
CA ARG A 224 -13.46 -1.52 16.91
C ARG A 224 -14.81 -1.42 17.59
N ASP A 225 -15.46 -2.57 17.78
CA ASP A 225 -16.79 -2.66 18.42
C ASP A 225 -17.86 -1.76 17.75
N GLY A 226 -17.68 -1.45 16.46
CA GLY A 226 -18.53 -0.55 15.66
C GLY A 226 -18.10 0.93 15.64
N GLU A 227 -17.16 1.33 16.50
CA GLU A 227 -16.68 2.71 16.65
C GLU A 227 -15.40 2.97 15.84
N LEU A 228 -15.21 4.21 15.40
CA LEU A 228 -14.02 4.63 14.65
C LEU A 228 -12.78 4.69 15.56
N VAL A 229 -11.66 4.10 15.12
CA VAL A 229 -10.35 4.18 15.80
C VAL A 229 -9.39 5.06 14.99
N ALA A 230 -9.27 4.82 13.69
CA ALA A 230 -8.40 5.62 12.82
C ALA A 230 -8.83 5.60 11.36
N VAL A 231 -8.46 6.67 10.64
CA VAL A 231 -8.48 6.78 9.19
C VAL A 231 -7.03 6.88 8.74
N VAL A 232 -6.59 5.92 7.93
CA VAL A 232 -5.16 5.71 7.62
C VAL A 232 -4.97 5.55 6.12
N GLY A 233 -3.93 6.19 5.60
CA GLY A 233 -3.45 5.95 4.25
C GLY A 233 -2.26 6.85 3.91
N THR A 234 -1.68 6.60 2.75
CA THR A 234 -0.45 7.25 2.28
C THR A 234 -0.38 7.18 0.75
N PRO A 235 0.39 8.07 0.10
CA PRO A 235 0.96 7.81 -1.22
C PRO A 235 2.22 6.92 -1.15
N GLY A 236 2.83 6.58 -2.29
CA GLY A 236 4.08 5.81 -2.32
C GLY A 236 4.13 4.59 -3.26
N GLY A 237 3.23 4.46 -4.24
CA GLY A 237 3.12 3.25 -5.09
C GLY A 237 2.97 1.98 -4.26
N ARG A 238 3.78 0.95 -4.52
CA ARG A 238 3.80 -0.29 -3.70
C ARG A 238 4.09 -0.09 -2.23
N THR A 239 4.75 1.00 -1.85
CA THR A 239 5.05 1.25 -0.45
C THR A 239 3.81 1.65 0.35
N ILE A 240 2.72 2.04 -0.33
CA ILE A 240 1.42 2.36 0.28
C ILE A 240 0.95 1.21 1.17
N ILE A 241 0.95 -0.01 0.64
CA ILE A 241 0.48 -1.21 1.35
C ILE A 241 1.26 -1.43 2.66
N ASN A 242 2.59 -1.35 2.57
CA ASN A 242 3.49 -1.62 3.69
C ASN A 242 3.50 -0.48 4.73
N THR A 243 3.38 0.77 4.31
CA THR A 243 3.27 1.92 5.21
C THR A 243 1.92 1.92 5.94
N THR A 244 0.80 1.68 5.23
CA THR A 244 -0.53 1.57 5.86
C THR A 244 -0.55 0.40 6.86
N LEU A 245 0.03 -0.77 6.51
CA LEU A 245 0.20 -1.87 7.47
C LEU A 245 0.94 -1.42 8.73
N GLN A 246 2.08 -0.76 8.59
CA GLN A 246 2.90 -0.37 9.75
C GLN A 246 2.19 0.63 10.67
N VAL A 247 1.49 1.63 10.12
CA VAL A 247 0.68 2.54 10.96
C VAL A 247 -0.39 1.77 11.74
N ILE A 248 -1.03 0.77 11.12
CA ILE A 248 -2.02 -0.11 11.80
C ILE A 248 -1.35 -0.94 12.92
N LEU A 249 -0.18 -1.55 12.66
CA LEU A 249 0.58 -2.31 13.68
C LEU A 249 1.03 -1.40 14.84
N ASN A 250 1.48 -0.18 14.54
CA ASN A 250 1.94 0.78 15.55
C ASN A 250 0.81 1.22 16.49
N LEU A 251 -0.40 1.44 15.95
CA LEU A 251 -1.60 1.71 16.74
C LEU A 251 -2.02 0.50 17.60
N ILE A 252 -2.02 -0.72 17.03
CA ILE A 252 -2.66 -1.90 17.64
C ILE A 252 -1.72 -2.74 18.51
N ASP A 253 -0.52 -3.07 18.03
CA ASP A 253 0.45 -3.91 18.75
C ASP A 253 1.30 -3.09 19.73
N PHE A 254 1.59 -1.84 19.40
CA PHE A 254 2.48 -0.98 20.21
C PHE A 254 1.75 0.13 20.97
N GLY A 255 0.45 0.32 20.74
CA GLY A 255 -0.38 1.29 21.48
C GLY A 255 0.06 2.74 21.32
N MET A 256 0.75 3.06 20.20
CA MET A 256 1.18 4.43 19.89
C MET A 256 -0.04 5.32 19.62
N ASP A 257 0.10 6.62 19.88
CA ASP A 257 -0.84 7.58 19.29
C ASP A 257 -0.64 7.67 17.77
N ILE A 258 -1.58 8.32 17.08
CA ILE A 258 -1.56 8.38 15.62
C ILE A 258 -0.38 9.19 15.05
N GLN A 259 0.13 10.19 15.77
CA GLN A 259 1.30 10.95 15.31
C GLN A 259 2.57 10.12 15.49
N ASP A 260 2.74 9.47 16.63
CA ASP A 260 3.87 8.54 16.87
C ASP A 260 3.85 7.38 15.87
N ALA A 261 2.67 6.81 15.59
CA ALA A 261 2.50 5.73 14.61
C ALA A 261 2.86 6.16 13.17
N VAL A 262 2.56 7.41 12.79
CA VAL A 262 2.97 8.02 11.51
C VAL A 262 4.46 8.36 11.50
N ASN A 263 5.00 8.87 12.59
CA ASN A 263 6.39 9.30 12.72
C ASN A 263 7.36 8.11 12.63
N ALA A 264 6.98 6.96 13.22
CA ALA A 264 7.75 5.73 13.32
C ALA A 264 8.55 5.37 12.05
N PRO A 265 9.82 4.91 12.17
CA PRO A 265 10.66 4.55 11.02
C PRO A 265 10.11 3.34 10.27
N ARG A 266 10.12 3.40 8.94
CA ARG A 266 9.40 2.43 8.08
C ARG A 266 10.33 1.41 7.41
N ILE A 267 9.81 0.20 7.26
CA ILE A 267 10.39 -0.90 6.47
C ILE A 267 9.59 -1.14 5.19
N HIS A 268 10.20 -1.80 4.21
CA HIS A 268 9.50 -2.28 3.02
C HIS A 268 10.17 -3.50 2.40
N HIS A 269 9.39 -4.57 2.25
CA HIS A 269 9.71 -5.69 1.37
C HIS A 269 8.56 -5.86 0.39
N GLN A 270 8.85 -6.00 -0.91
CA GLN A 270 7.83 -6.16 -1.96
C GLN A 270 8.06 -7.42 -2.80
N TRP A 271 8.66 -8.44 -2.16
CA TRP A 271 9.09 -9.70 -2.75
C TRP A 271 10.24 -9.56 -3.79
N LEU A 272 10.05 -8.79 -4.87
CA LEU A 272 11.14 -8.44 -5.81
C LEU A 272 11.29 -6.91 -5.96
N PRO A 273 12.50 -6.35 -5.95
CA PRO A 273 13.79 -7.03 -5.72
C PRO A 273 13.91 -7.60 -4.30
N ASP A 274 14.66 -8.69 -4.18
CA ASP A 274 14.83 -9.47 -2.94
C ASP A 274 15.73 -8.72 -1.93
N ARG A 275 15.14 -7.75 -1.23
CA ARG A 275 15.79 -6.91 -0.22
C ARG A 275 14.76 -6.22 0.69
N ILE A 276 15.10 -6.07 1.95
CA ILE A 276 14.42 -5.16 2.88
C ILE A 276 14.97 -3.76 2.61
N ARG A 277 14.09 -2.77 2.45
CA ARG A 277 14.48 -1.36 2.60
C ARG A 277 14.12 -0.88 4.00
N LEU A 278 15.01 -0.10 4.61
CA LEU A 278 14.81 0.60 5.87
C LEU A 278 15.00 2.11 5.64
N GLU A 279 14.16 2.95 6.21
CA GLU A 279 14.44 4.40 6.24
C GLU A 279 15.73 4.68 7.01
N GLY A 280 16.56 5.62 6.51
CA GLY A 280 17.97 5.69 6.88
C GLY A 280 18.47 7.00 7.48
N GLU A 281 17.60 7.95 7.77
CA GLU A 281 17.95 9.25 8.36
C GLU A 281 16.98 9.58 9.49
N ALA A 282 17.50 10.24 10.54
CA ALA A 282 16.64 10.81 11.57
C ALA A 282 15.92 12.05 11.01
N TRP A 283 14.60 12.12 11.13
CA TRP A 283 13.83 13.25 10.60
C TRP A 283 13.86 14.43 11.58
N PRO A 284 13.94 15.70 11.08
CA PRO A 284 14.03 16.89 11.94
C PRO A 284 12.93 16.97 13.00
N ASP A 285 11.75 16.46 12.67
CA ASP A 285 10.53 16.56 13.47
C ASP A 285 10.04 15.20 14.01
N GLY A 286 10.94 14.21 14.18
CA GLY A 286 10.68 13.05 15.06
C GLY A 286 10.73 11.66 14.44
N GLY A 287 11.80 11.28 13.74
CA GLY A 287 12.07 9.88 13.42
C GLY A 287 13.49 9.49 13.81
N GLU A 288 13.70 8.29 14.34
CA GLU A 288 15.03 7.73 14.59
C GLU A 288 15.48 6.87 13.39
N ALA A 289 16.78 6.81 13.11
CA ALA A 289 17.29 5.83 12.14
C ALA A 289 17.25 4.42 12.76
N PHE A 290 17.10 3.37 11.94
CA PHE A 290 17.25 1.99 12.43
C PHE A 290 18.65 1.79 13.04
N ALA A 291 18.69 1.16 14.21
CA ALA A 291 19.93 0.84 14.91
C ALA A 291 20.85 -0.04 14.04
N ALA A 292 22.16 0.22 14.06
CA ALA A 292 23.13 -0.54 13.26
C ALA A 292 23.10 -2.04 13.60
N GLU A 293 22.90 -2.35 14.87
CA GLU A 293 22.75 -3.70 15.41
C GLU A 293 21.52 -4.42 14.83
N THR A 294 20.46 -3.70 14.49
CA THR A 294 19.28 -4.27 13.80
C THR A 294 19.62 -4.63 12.35
N VAL A 295 20.40 -3.79 11.66
CA VAL A 295 20.87 -4.08 10.29
C VAL A 295 21.78 -5.31 10.29
N GLU A 296 22.79 -5.34 11.15
CA GLU A 296 23.73 -6.46 11.27
C GLU A 296 23.02 -7.78 11.61
N ALA A 297 22.04 -7.75 12.52
CA ALA A 297 21.27 -8.93 12.87
C ALA A 297 20.33 -9.41 11.74
N LEU A 298 19.77 -8.50 10.93
CA LEU A 298 18.99 -8.87 9.73
C LEU A 298 19.88 -9.48 8.64
N GLU A 299 21.08 -8.95 8.44
CA GLU A 299 22.07 -9.53 7.53
C GLU A 299 22.57 -10.90 8.01
N ALA A 300 22.71 -11.10 9.32
CA ALA A 300 23.04 -12.40 9.92
C ALA A 300 21.92 -13.45 9.72
N LEU A 301 20.65 -13.03 9.70
CA LEU A 301 19.52 -13.87 9.29
C LEU A 301 19.49 -14.14 7.77
N GLY A 302 20.35 -13.50 6.98
CA GLY A 302 20.47 -13.68 5.53
C GLY A 302 19.65 -12.69 4.69
N HIS A 303 19.04 -11.66 5.29
CA HIS A 303 18.37 -10.60 4.52
C HIS A 303 19.39 -9.73 3.79
N ARG A 304 19.03 -9.27 2.59
CA ARG A 304 19.72 -8.14 1.96
C ARG A 304 19.06 -6.86 2.45
N VAL A 305 19.79 -6.03 3.17
CA VAL A 305 19.27 -4.77 3.71
C VAL A 305 19.76 -3.60 2.86
N GLN A 306 18.87 -2.65 2.58
CA GLN A 306 19.19 -1.35 2.02
C GLN A 306 18.66 -0.26 2.95
N VAL A 307 19.58 0.48 3.57
CA VAL A 307 19.25 1.64 4.41
C VAL A 307 19.25 2.91 3.55
N GLY A 308 18.24 3.77 3.72
CA GLY A 308 18.19 5.11 3.13
C GLY A 308 16.89 5.47 2.41
N GLY A 309 16.69 6.78 2.21
CA GLY A 309 15.51 7.34 1.57
C GLY A 309 14.32 7.54 2.51
N ARG A 310 13.19 7.97 1.92
CA ARG A 310 11.89 8.18 2.56
C ARG A 310 10.85 7.23 1.98
N GLN A 311 9.81 6.94 2.75
CA GLN A 311 8.74 6.06 2.32
C GLN A 311 7.36 6.65 2.63
N GLY A 312 6.66 7.10 1.59
CA GLY A 312 5.28 7.59 1.68
C GLY A 312 5.13 8.96 2.36
N SER A 313 3.88 9.34 2.60
CA SER A 313 3.45 10.57 3.28
C SER A 313 2.08 10.31 3.94
N ALA A 314 2.10 9.56 5.04
CA ALA A 314 0.91 9.05 5.71
C ALA A 314 0.14 10.15 6.45
N ASN A 315 -0.89 10.69 5.81
CA ASN A 315 -1.72 11.77 6.36
C ASN A 315 -3.00 11.17 6.94
N SER A 316 -3.00 10.94 8.26
CA SER A 316 -3.97 10.08 8.96
C SER A 316 -4.74 10.86 10.03
N ILE A 317 -5.85 10.29 10.52
CA ILE A 317 -6.59 10.79 11.70
C ILE A 317 -6.80 9.63 12.67
N GLY A 318 -6.51 9.83 13.95
CA GLY A 318 -6.79 8.88 15.03
C GLY A 318 -7.80 9.47 16.01
N ILE A 319 -8.55 8.59 16.67
CA ILE A 319 -9.40 8.95 17.81
C ILE A 319 -8.64 8.61 19.09
N ASP A 320 -8.36 9.61 19.92
CA ASP A 320 -7.73 9.38 21.22
C ASP A 320 -8.69 8.60 22.14
N PRO A 321 -8.29 7.42 22.66
CA PRO A 321 -9.20 6.54 23.40
C PRO A 321 -9.55 7.04 24.82
N VAL A 322 -8.91 8.11 25.31
CA VAL A 322 -9.13 8.66 26.65
C VAL A 322 -10.07 9.88 26.62
N SER A 323 -9.86 10.77 25.66
CA SER A 323 -10.59 12.04 25.49
C SER A 323 -11.67 12.00 24.40
N GLY A 324 -11.56 11.09 23.43
CA GLY A 324 -12.38 11.07 22.22
C GLY A 324 -11.99 12.16 21.20
N GLU A 325 -10.87 12.85 21.38
CA GLU A 325 -10.40 13.88 20.45
C GLU A 325 -9.94 13.27 19.11
N ARG A 326 -10.20 14.00 18.01
CA ARG A 326 -9.78 13.65 16.65
C ARG A 326 -8.39 14.23 16.39
N ILE A 327 -7.35 13.43 16.57
CA ILE A 327 -5.96 13.84 16.35
C ILE A 327 -5.62 13.64 14.87
N GLY A 328 -5.35 14.73 14.15
CA GLY A 328 -4.83 14.67 12.79
C GLY A 328 -3.31 14.57 12.78
N ALA A 329 -2.76 13.55 12.13
CA ALA A 329 -1.34 13.28 12.02
C ALA A 329 -0.83 13.52 10.58
N PRO A 330 -0.24 14.69 10.28
CA PRO A 330 0.49 14.92 9.04
C PRO A 330 1.85 14.21 9.09
N ASP A 331 2.32 13.74 7.94
CA ASP A 331 3.63 13.05 7.87
C ASP A 331 4.78 14.06 7.72
N PRO A 332 5.73 14.13 8.68
CA PRO A 332 6.86 15.06 8.61
C PRO A 332 7.83 14.77 7.45
N ARG A 333 7.71 13.62 6.77
CA ARG A 333 8.51 13.30 5.57
C ARG A 333 8.21 14.21 4.38
N SER A 334 7.05 14.87 4.35
CA SER A 334 6.66 15.83 3.30
C SER A 334 6.38 17.21 3.89
N ALA A 335 7.02 18.24 3.32
CA ALA A 335 6.87 19.62 3.77
C ALA A 335 5.48 20.23 3.47
N ASP A 336 4.72 19.62 2.57
CA ASP A 336 3.36 20.03 2.20
C ASP A 336 2.27 19.30 3.00
N SER A 337 2.64 18.39 3.92
CA SER A 337 1.70 17.74 4.83
C SER A 337 1.10 18.73 5.81
N GLY A 338 -0.16 18.53 6.20
CA GLY A 338 -0.80 19.36 7.23
C GLY A 338 -2.11 18.79 7.74
N ALA A 339 -2.38 19.02 9.02
CA ALA A 339 -3.65 18.67 9.66
C ALA A 339 -4.33 19.92 10.22
N ARG A 340 -5.67 19.92 10.25
CA ARG A 340 -6.48 21.01 10.77
C ARG A 340 -7.82 20.51 11.27
N GLY A 341 -8.07 20.64 12.56
CA GLY A 341 -9.34 20.32 13.23
C GLY A 341 -9.80 21.46 14.16
N ARG A 342 -10.94 21.24 14.82
CA ARG A 342 -11.52 22.04 15.90
C ARG A 342 -12.38 21.15 16.78
#